data_AF-A0A535QYG0-F1
#
_entry.id   AF-A0A535QYG0-F1
#
_cell.length_a   1.000
_cell.length_b   1.000
_cell.length_c   1.000
_cell.angle_alpha   90.00
_cell.angle_beta   90.00
_cell.angle_gamma   90.00
#
_symmetry.space_group_name_H-M   'P 1'
#
loop_
_entity.id
_entity.type
_entity.pdbx_description
1 polymer ?
#
loop_
_entity_poly.entity_id
_entity_poly.type
_entity_poly.pdbx_seq_one_letter_code
_entity_poly.pdbx_strand_id
1 'polypeptide(L)'
;MERIHSLYLHVPFCTWVCKYCDFNAYAVLEGLIPPYVEALGHEIDIAGTELPIGPLETVFIGGGTPSLLTAAQVCGRLGSRPMPR
;
A
#
# COMPACT_ATOMS: atom_id res chain seq x y z
N MET A 1 3.15 -10.55 24.29
CA MET A 1 3.77 -10.51 22.95
C MET A 1 3.40 -9.19 22.34
N GLU A 2 4.38 -8.38 21.95
CA GLU A 2 4.12 -7.08 21.34
C GLU A 2 3.56 -7.28 19.93
N ARG A 3 2.49 -6.54 19.60
CA ARG A 3 1.81 -6.63 18.30
C ARG A 3 2.11 -5.38 17.47
N ILE A 4 2.05 -5.53 16.16
CA ILE A 4 2.24 -4.42 15.22
C ILE A 4 0.91 -3.67 15.09
N HIS A 5 0.94 -2.36 15.30
CA HIS A 5 -0.25 -1.48 15.28
C HIS A 5 -0.19 -0.38 14.21
N SER A 6 0.89 -0.32 13.42
CA SER A 6 1.07 0.69 12.38
C SER A 6 1.46 0.05 11.06
N LEU A 7 0.91 0.55 9.95
CA LEU A 7 1.17 0.07 8.60
C LEU A 7 1.61 1.21 7.69
N TYR A 8 2.68 1.00 6.93
CA TYR A 8 3.11 1.87 5.84
C TYR A 8 2.91 1.15 4.52
N LEU A 9 2.20 1.78 3.58
CA LEU A 9 1.96 1.29 2.23
C LEU A 9 2.71 2.17 1.23
N HIS A 10 3.64 1.55 0.50
CA HIS A 10 4.50 2.24 -0.45
C HIS A 10 3.96 2.16 -1.87
N VAL A 11 3.47 3.26 -2.43
CA VAL A 11 3.01 3.36 -3.83
C VAL A 11 4.14 3.94 -4.69
N PRO A 12 4.76 3.16 -5.58
CA PRO A 12 5.97 3.59 -6.29
C PRO A 12 5.69 4.27 -7.65
N PHE A 13 4.47 4.76 -7.89
CA PHE A 13 4.10 5.31 -9.21
C PHE A 13 4.08 6.83 -9.21
N CYS A 14 4.62 7.43 -10.27
CA CYS A 14 4.50 8.85 -10.57
C CYS A 14 4.12 9.03 -12.04
N THR A 15 3.53 10.18 -12.38
CA THR A 15 3.40 10.61 -13.79
C THR A 15 4.75 11.04 -14.36
N TRP A 16 5.57 11.71 -13.54
CA TRP A 16 6.97 12.02 -13.79
C TRP A 16 7.76 11.97 -12.48
N VAL A 17 9.04 11.62 -12.53
CA VAL A 17 9.92 11.67 -11.36
C VAL A 17 10.59 13.05 -11.32
N CYS A 18 10.40 13.79 -10.21
CA CYS A 18 11.04 15.09 -10.02
C CYS A 18 12.57 14.95 -9.91
N LYS A 19 13.32 15.94 -10.38
CA LYS A 19 14.80 15.91 -10.33
C LYS A 19 15.38 15.82 -8.90
N TYR A 20 14.62 16.25 -7.90
CA TYR A 20 14.99 16.21 -6.49
C TYR A 20 14.38 15.02 -5.74
N CYS A 21 13.64 14.14 -6.43
CA CYS A 21 12.93 13.03 -5.80
C CYS A 21 13.92 11.98 -5.28
N ASP A 22 13.85 11.67 -3.98
CA ASP A 22 14.62 10.59 -3.34
C ASP A 22 13.78 9.35 -3.02
N PHE A 23 12.45 9.42 -3.24
CA PHE A 23 11.57 8.27 -3.11
C PHE A 23 11.86 7.22 -4.18
N ASN A 24 11.70 5.94 -3.80
CA ASN A 24 11.67 4.82 -4.74
C ASN A 24 10.40 4.93 -5.59
N ALA A 25 10.48 5.64 -6.71
CA ALA A 25 9.35 5.91 -7.57
C ALA A 25 9.72 5.81 -9.04
N TYR A 26 8.75 5.39 -9.85
CA TYR A 26 8.90 5.14 -11.28
C TYR A 26 7.83 5.92 -12.05
N ALA A 27 8.25 6.51 -13.16
CA ALA A 27 7.34 7.19 -14.08
C ALA A 27 6.96 6.29 -15.26
N VAL A 28 5.82 6.58 -15.90
CA VAL A 28 5.36 5.93 -17.14
C VAL A 28 5.11 4.42 -16.97
N LEU A 29 4.65 4.02 -15.78
CA LEU A 29 4.31 2.64 -15.44
C LEU A 29 2.84 2.50 -14.99
N GLU A 30 1.94 3.38 -15.45
CA GLU A 30 0.52 3.35 -15.03
C GLU A 30 -0.16 2.02 -15.37
N GLY A 31 0.28 1.34 -16.43
CA GLY A 31 -0.20 0.00 -16.80
C GLY A 31 0.12 -1.08 -15.77
N LEU A 32 1.08 -0.85 -14.87
CA LEU A 32 1.41 -1.75 -13.76
C LEU A 32 0.61 -1.47 -12.49
N ILE A 33 -0.20 -0.40 -12.44
CA ILE A 33 -1.03 -0.09 -11.27
C ILE A 33 -2.00 -1.25 -10.96
N PRO A 34 -2.77 -1.80 -11.92
CA PRO A 34 -3.65 -2.93 -11.64
C PRO A 34 -2.92 -4.17 -11.08
N PRO A 35 -1.87 -4.74 -11.71
CA PRO A 35 -1.18 -5.90 -11.15
C PRO A 35 -0.46 -5.59 -9.83
N TYR A 36 0.02 -4.36 -9.61
CA TYR A 36 0.55 -3.94 -8.32
C TYR A 36 -0.52 -3.98 -7.22
N VAL A 37 -1.72 -3.47 -7.49
CA VAL A 37 -2.82 -3.49 -6.51
C VAL A 37 -3.23 -4.93 -6.19
N GLU A 38 -3.26 -5.82 -7.18
CA GLU A 38 -3.46 -7.26 -6.95
C GLU A 38 -2.39 -7.83 -6.02
N ALA A 39 -1.11 -7.65 -6.37
CA ALA A 39 0.02 -8.15 -5.61
C ALA A 39 0.05 -7.61 -4.17
N LEU A 40 -0.22 -6.31 -3.98
CA LEU A 40 -0.28 -5.68 -2.67
C LEU A 40 -1.35 -6.33 -1.77
N GLY A 41 -2.50 -6.71 -2.34
CA GLY A 41 -3.52 -7.43 -1.58
C GLY A 41 -3.05 -8.81 -1.13
N HIS A 42 -2.32 -9.54 -1.98
CA HIS A 42 -1.73 -10.83 -1.60
C HIS A 42 -0.67 -10.66 -0.50
N GLU A 43 0.14 -9.62 -0.57
CA GLU A 43 1.14 -9.32 0.46
C GLU A 43 0.48 -8.99 1.82
N ILE A 44 -0.58 -8.20 1.82
CA ILE A 44 -1.36 -7.89 3.05
C ILE A 44 -1.93 -9.18 3.65
N ASP A 45 -2.41 -10.11 2.82
CA ASP A 45 -2.95 -11.38 3.29
C ASP A 45 -1.88 -12.25 3.94
N ILE A 46 -0.72 -12.38 3.30
CA ILE A 46 0.43 -13.11 3.84
C ILE A 46 0.87 -12.46 5.16
N ALA A 47 1.04 -11.14 5.18
CA ALA A 47 1.44 -10.40 6.37
C ALA A 47 0.45 -10.56 7.53
N GLY A 48 -0.86 -10.55 7.26
CA GLY A 48 -1.89 -10.79 8.25
C GLY A 48 -1.86 -12.20 8.86
N THR A 49 -1.30 -13.19 8.15
CA THR A 49 -1.13 -14.56 8.64
C THR A 49 0.22 -14.82 9.32
N GLU A 50 1.29 -14.18 8.85
CA GLU A 50 2.65 -14.47 9.30
C GLU A 50 3.16 -13.54 10.40
N LEU A 51 2.62 -12.32 10.47
CA LEU A 51 3.05 -11.31 11.43
C LEU A 51 2.02 -11.14 12.56
N PRO A 52 2.46 -10.80 13.78
CA PRO A 52 1.57 -10.53 14.90
C PRO A 52 0.91 -9.13 14.75
N ILE A 53 0.16 -8.92 13.68
CA ILE A 53 -0.59 -7.69 13.42
C ILE A 53 -1.77 -7.62 14.40
N GLY A 54 -1.83 -6.53 15.18
CA GLY A 54 -3.01 -6.20 15.98
C GLY A 54 -3.94 -5.24 15.22
N PRO A 55 -5.01 -4.75 15.87
CA PRO A 55 -5.82 -3.67 15.32
C PRO A 55 -4.92 -2.48 14.96
N LEU A 56 -4.90 -2.10 13.68
CA LEU A 56 -4.08 -0.96 13.23
C LEU A 56 -4.68 0.35 13.75
N GLU A 57 -3.83 1.13 14.40
CA GLU A 57 -4.16 2.48 14.87
C GLU A 57 -3.82 3.52 13.80
N THR A 58 -2.77 3.26 13.02
CA THR A 58 -2.28 4.18 11.98
C THR A 58 -1.97 3.44 10.69
N VAL A 59 -2.46 3.99 9.57
CA VAL A 59 -2.07 3.57 8.22
C VAL A 59 -1.55 4.78 7.48
N PHE A 60 -0.30 4.71 7.03
CA PHE A 60 0.31 5.73 6.19
C PHE A 60 0.46 5.21 4.75
N ILE A 61 0.10 6.03 3.77
CA ILE A 61 0.26 5.71 2.35
C ILE A 61 1.17 6.76 1.73
N GLY A 62 2.32 6.34 1.20
CA GLY A 62 3.34 7.24 0.67
C GLY A 62 4.16 6.61 -0.45
N GLY A 63 5.26 7.26 -0.83
CA GLY A 63 6.13 6.81 -1.93
C GLY A 63 6.18 7.85 -3.04
N GLY A 64 5.87 7.43 -4.26
CA GLY A 64 5.68 8.34 -5.39
C GLY A 64 4.43 9.19 -5.23
N THR A 65 3.40 8.91 -6.02
CA THR A 65 2.13 9.65 -6.05
C THR A 65 0.98 8.72 -5.68
N PRO A 66 0.70 8.49 -4.38
CA PRO A 66 -0.39 7.62 -3.93
C PRO A 66 -1.76 7.95 -4.55
N SER A 67 -2.00 9.22 -4.86
CA SER A 67 -3.23 9.70 -5.50
C SER A 67 -3.44 9.22 -6.94
N LEU A 68 -2.48 8.53 -7.55
CA LEU A 68 -2.69 7.83 -8.82
C LEU A 68 -3.53 6.56 -8.67
N LEU A 69 -3.66 6.03 -7.46
CA LEU A 69 -4.59 4.94 -7.19
C LEU A 69 -5.99 5.51 -6.98
N THR A 70 -6.98 4.85 -7.57
CA THR A 70 -8.39 5.19 -7.37
C THR A 70 -8.83 4.82 -5.94
N ALA A 71 -9.85 5.52 -5.43
CA ALA A 71 -10.45 5.18 -4.14
C ALA A 71 -10.95 3.72 -4.09
N ALA A 72 -11.42 3.18 -5.21
CA ALA A 72 -11.84 1.78 -5.30
C ALA A 72 -10.66 0.80 -5.15
N GLN A 73 -9.50 1.11 -5.73
CA GLN A 73 -8.29 0.29 -5.59
C GLN A 73 -7.75 0.30 -4.15
N VAL A 74 -7.84 1.45 -3.47
CA VAL A 74 -7.40 1.58 -2.07
C VAL A 74 -8.41 0.95 -1.11
N CYS A 75 -9.69 1.34 -1.20
CA CYS A 75 -10.74 0.91 -0.29
C CYS A 75 -11.16 -0.55 -0.51
N GLY A 76 -11.17 -1.03 -1.76
CA GLY A 76 -11.56 -2.40 -2.08
C GLY A 76 -10.70 -3.44 -1.38
N ARG A 77 -9.41 -3.14 -1.16
CA ARG A 77 -8.47 -4.04 -0.48
C ARG A 77 -8.25 -3.72 1.00
N LEU A 78 -8.27 -2.44 1.40
CA LEU A 78 -8.04 -2.04 2.79
C LEU A 78 -9.33 -1.94 3.64
N GLY A 79 -10.48 -1.62 3.04
CA GLY A 79 -11.71 -1.30 3.75
C GLY A 79 -12.74 -2.43 3.87
N SER A 80 -12.59 -3.51 3.09
CA SER A 80 -13.59 -4.58 3.00
C SER A 80 -13.32 -5.78 3.91
N ARG A 81 -12.13 -5.87 4.51
CA ARG A 81 -11.72 -7.05 5.27
C ARG A 81 -11.65 -6.72 6.76
N PRO A 82 -12.39 -7.42 7.63
CA PRO A 82 -12.20 -7.29 9.06
C PRO A 82 -10.79 -7.74 9.39
N MET A 83 -9.93 -6.80 9.81
CA MET A 83 -8.66 -7.16 10.43
C MET A 83 -8.95 -8.03 11.65
N PRO A 84 -8.21 -9.14 11.84
CA PRO A 84 -8.41 -10.02 12.98
C PRO A 84 -8.30 -9.18 14.27
N ARG A 85 -9.34 -9.27 15.11
CA ARG A 85 -9.35 -8.65 16.43
C ARG A 85 -8.38 -9.33 17.37
#